data_AF-A0A833LFR8-F1
#
_entry.id   AF-A0A833LFR8-F1
#
_cell.length_a   1.000
_cell.length_b   1.000
_cell.length_c   1.000
_cell.angle_alpha   90.00
_cell.angle_beta   90.00
_cell.angle_gamma   90.00
#
_symmetry.space_group_name_H-M   'P 1'
#
loop_
_entity.id
_entity.type
_entity.pdbx_description
1 polymer ?
#
loop_
_entity_poly.entity_id
_entity_poly.type
_entity_poly.pdbx_seq_one_letter_code
_entity_poly.pdbx_strand_id
1 'polypeptide(L)'
;MNEMVKPAAADDGIVTCDACPVLCRIRPGRTGACDRYGNVEGRLARLDPFVVTQQIADKSGAMVPFAGKDWDGKLVPGAPMFVTGVGAGTTYPDYKPAPFIVASQHDGVDMVTVVTEGIFSYCGVKVKIDTDRYVGPETAAVRVDGEQVGHVTTAEYGSQMLSIGGVRHLTGGSKKEGVVTCETLLKLCSGEAVALTVDDGEALVVAAGKPPVINGVQEERMRVGCGSATIGIFAKQWFGHVDEVIVVDDHITGVLTEHQAGRFLDMPLAGIRVRGRKSTPGRYFQVAEPGTGWGGTNVTDPLEIVEKIDPKNAKPGLRLLMVSTTGEHAEYFVL
;
A
#
# COMPACT_ATOMS: atom_id res chain seq x y z
N MET A 1 12.28 10.90 -38.58
CA MET A 1 11.60 12.11 -39.08
C MET A 1 10.10 11.86 -39.09
N ASN A 2 9.40 12.23 -38.03
CA ASN A 2 7.94 12.24 -37.96
C ASN A 2 7.53 13.64 -37.49
N GLU A 3 7.64 14.61 -38.39
CA GLU A 3 7.08 15.94 -38.20
C GLU A 3 5.59 15.86 -38.57
N MET A 4 4.74 15.57 -37.58
CA MET A 4 3.29 15.80 -37.72
C MET A 4 3.02 17.31 -37.63
N VAL A 5 3.36 18.05 -38.69
CA VAL A 5 3.01 19.46 -38.84
C VAL A 5 1.54 19.54 -39.23
N LYS A 6 0.67 19.88 -38.27
CA LYS A 6 -0.74 20.21 -38.48
C LYS A 6 -0.91 21.72 -38.80
N PRO A 7 -2.02 22.11 -39.44
CA PRO A 7 -2.15 23.42 -40.09
C PRO A 7 -2.09 24.59 -39.10
N ALA A 8 -1.62 25.73 -39.63
CA ALA A 8 -1.43 26.97 -38.91
C ALA A 8 -2.70 27.46 -38.19
N ALA A 9 -2.48 28.12 -37.05
CA ALA A 9 -3.47 28.81 -36.25
C ALA A 9 -4.38 29.71 -37.11
N ALA A 10 -5.62 29.92 -36.65
CA ALA A 10 -6.41 31.07 -37.09
C ALA A 10 -5.59 32.37 -36.91
N ASP A 11 -5.96 33.44 -37.62
CA ASP A 11 -5.24 34.74 -37.73
C ASP A 11 -4.74 35.38 -36.42
N ASP A 12 -5.08 34.84 -35.24
CA ASP A 12 -4.67 35.29 -33.91
C ASP A 12 -3.41 34.58 -33.34
N GLY A 13 -2.84 33.60 -34.07
CA GLY A 13 -1.67 32.85 -33.62
C GLY A 13 -1.94 31.91 -32.44
N ILE A 14 -3.21 31.66 -32.09
CA ILE A 14 -3.60 30.75 -31.01
C ILE A 14 -3.58 29.30 -31.50
N VAL A 15 -2.93 28.44 -30.73
CA VAL A 15 -2.86 27.00 -31.00
C VAL A 15 -3.88 26.27 -30.12
N THR A 16 -4.69 25.40 -30.72
CA THR A 16 -5.53 24.45 -29.97
C THR A 16 -4.71 23.19 -29.70
N CYS A 17 -4.39 22.95 -28.43
CA CYS A 17 -3.66 21.77 -28.00
C CYS A 17 -4.56 20.53 -28.10
N ASP A 18 -4.19 19.56 -28.94
CA ASP A 18 -4.92 18.30 -29.08
C ASP A 18 -4.28 17.14 -28.31
N ALA A 19 -3.35 17.43 -27.40
CA ALA A 19 -2.63 16.41 -26.63
C ALA A 19 -3.50 15.71 -25.56
N CYS A 20 -4.67 16.27 -25.21
CA CYS A 20 -5.66 15.66 -24.32
C CYS A 20 -7.07 16.25 -24.59
N PRO A 21 -8.15 15.72 -24.00
CA PRO A 21 -9.53 16.15 -24.28
C PRO A 21 -9.87 17.57 -23.80
N VAL A 22 -9.00 18.22 -23.02
CA VAL A 22 -9.25 19.58 -22.54
C VAL A 22 -9.23 20.59 -23.70
N LEU A 23 -8.51 20.28 -24.79
CA LEU A 23 -8.44 21.12 -25.99
C LEU A 23 -8.08 22.59 -25.70
N CYS A 24 -7.05 22.79 -24.86
CA CYS A 24 -6.63 24.12 -24.44
C CYS A 24 -6.33 25.04 -25.63
N ARG A 25 -6.87 26.26 -25.63
CA ARG A 25 -6.47 27.34 -26.56
C ARG A 25 -5.28 28.10 -25.98
N ILE A 26 -4.10 27.91 -26.55
CA ILE A 26 -2.83 28.40 -26.02
C ILE A 26 -2.37 29.61 -26.85
N ARG A 27 -2.29 30.78 -26.21
CA ARG A 27 -1.76 32.02 -26.83
C ARG A 27 -0.24 31.91 -27.07
N PRO A 28 0.32 32.66 -28.04
CA PRO A 28 1.77 32.70 -28.27
C PRO A 28 2.58 32.92 -26.98
N GLY A 29 3.62 32.11 -26.78
CA GLY A 29 4.52 32.19 -25.62
C GLY A 29 3.90 31.73 -24.29
N ARG A 30 2.72 31.09 -24.30
CA ARG A 30 2.05 30.56 -23.11
C ARG A 30 2.04 29.04 -23.09
N THR A 31 1.78 28.49 -21.91
CA THR A 31 1.53 27.08 -21.67
C THR A 31 0.03 26.78 -21.64
N GLY A 32 -0.33 25.53 -21.93
CA GLY A 32 -1.65 24.97 -21.70
C GLY A 32 -1.87 24.68 -20.22
N ALA A 33 -3.09 24.27 -19.84
CA ALA A 33 -3.48 24.09 -18.44
C ALA A 33 -2.65 23.04 -17.67
N CYS A 34 -1.96 22.13 -18.36
CA CYS A 34 -1.09 21.14 -17.74
C CYS A 34 0.38 21.56 -17.64
N ASP A 35 0.75 22.74 -18.18
CA ASP A 35 2.12 23.25 -18.31
C ASP A 35 3.09 22.41 -19.18
N ARG A 36 2.69 21.21 -19.62
CA ARG A 36 3.54 20.33 -20.44
C ARG A 36 3.61 20.69 -21.91
N TYR A 37 2.64 21.45 -22.40
CA TYR A 37 2.55 21.88 -23.79
C TYR A 37 2.43 23.39 -23.86
N GLY A 38 3.13 24.01 -24.81
CA GLY A 38 3.09 25.45 -25.03
C GLY A 38 2.96 25.81 -26.50
N ASN A 39 2.61 27.06 -26.75
CA ASN A 39 2.63 27.65 -28.08
C ASN A 39 3.98 28.33 -28.31
N VAL A 40 4.87 27.61 -29.00
CA VAL A 40 6.19 28.09 -29.40
C VAL A 40 6.11 28.44 -30.88
N GLU A 41 6.22 29.73 -31.19
CA GLU A 41 6.19 30.24 -32.58
C GLU A 41 4.97 29.80 -33.40
N GLY A 42 3.77 29.79 -32.78
CA GLY A 42 2.54 29.37 -33.44
C GLY A 42 2.40 27.86 -33.58
N ARG A 43 3.28 27.06 -32.95
CA ARG A 43 3.27 25.60 -32.98
C ARG A 43 3.07 25.03 -31.58
N LEU A 44 2.31 23.94 -31.50
CA LEU A 44 2.21 23.16 -30.27
C LEU A 44 3.55 22.46 -30.04
N ALA A 45 4.25 22.84 -28.97
CA ALA A 45 5.48 22.20 -28.55
C ALA A 45 5.31 21.60 -27.16
N ARG A 46 5.86 20.41 -26.96
CA ARG A 46 6.01 19.84 -25.62
C ARG A 46 7.19 20.52 -24.93
N LEU A 47 7.02 20.89 -23.66
CA LEU A 47 8.01 21.61 -22.87
C LEU A 47 8.81 20.69 -21.93
N ASP A 48 8.21 19.57 -21.50
CA ASP A 48 8.88 18.60 -20.63
C ASP A 48 9.50 17.43 -21.41
N PRO A 49 10.71 16.98 -21.04
CA PRO A 49 11.35 15.84 -21.67
C PRO A 49 10.59 14.53 -21.39
N PHE A 50 10.55 13.64 -22.39
CA PHE A 50 10.12 12.26 -22.18
C PHE A 50 11.16 11.50 -21.37
N VAL A 51 10.74 10.85 -20.29
CA VAL A 51 11.63 10.17 -19.36
C VAL A 51 11.86 8.74 -19.85
N VAL A 52 13.11 8.39 -20.18
CA VAL A 52 13.55 7.00 -20.39
C VAL A 52 14.55 6.70 -19.28
N THR A 53 14.17 5.85 -18.33
CA THR A 53 14.94 5.71 -17.07
C THR A 53 16.32 5.09 -17.30
N GLN A 54 16.49 4.23 -18.31
CA GLN A 54 17.79 3.67 -18.68
C GLN A 54 18.81 4.78 -19.05
N GLN A 55 18.38 5.83 -19.75
CA GLN A 55 19.27 6.94 -20.15
C GLN A 55 19.59 7.91 -19.01
N ILE A 56 18.78 7.93 -17.94
CA ILE A 56 18.97 8.81 -16.77
C ILE A 56 19.99 8.19 -15.80
N ALA A 57 19.97 6.86 -15.64
CA ALA A 57 20.99 6.12 -14.90
C ALA A 57 22.39 6.32 -15.51
N ASP A 58 22.50 6.27 -16.85
CA ASP A 58 23.77 6.48 -17.57
C ASP A 58 24.29 7.94 -17.52
N LYS A 59 23.43 8.91 -17.18
CA LYS A 59 23.74 10.36 -17.17
C LYS A 59 23.80 10.98 -15.77
N SER A 60 23.97 10.17 -14.72
CA SER A 60 24.12 10.67 -13.34
C SER A 60 22.88 11.42 -12.82
N GLY A 61 21.70 11.18 -13.36
CA GLY A 61 20.46 11.78 -12.87
C GLY A 61 19.95 11.05 -11.62
N ALA A 62 19.57 11.79 -10.58
CA ALA A 62 18.98 11.22 -9.38
C ALA A 62 17.60 10.62 -9.69
N MET A 63 17.50 9.29 -9.60
CA MET A 63 16.23 8.57 -9.61
C MET A 63 15.73 8.47 -8.17
N VAL A 64 14.45 8.74 -7.92
CA VAL A 64 13.85 8.54 -6.60
C VAL A 64 13.62 7.03 -6.41
N PRO A 65 14.25 6.39 -5.41
CA PRO A 65 14.13 4.96 -5.21
C PRO A 65 12.73 4.61 -4.68
N PHE A 66 12.13 3.54 -5.22
CA PHE A 66 10.79 3.11 -4.78
C PHE A 66 10.82 2.35 -3.44
N ALA A 67 11.99 1.86 -2.98
CA ALA A 67 12.27 1.42 -1.59
C ALA A 67 13.73 0.94 -1.37
N GLY A 68 14.35 1.36 -0.26
CA GLY A 68 15.08 0.51 0.71
C GLY A 68 16.37 -0.29 0.36
N LYS A 69 16.87 -0.34 -0.87
CA LYS A 69 18.19 -0.92 -1.20
C LYS A 69 18.87 -0.16 -2.34
N ASP A 70 20.16 -0.43 -2.58
CA ASP A 70 20.92 -0.06 -3.79
C ASP A 70 20.20 -0.60 -5.03
N TRP A 71 19.18 0.12 -5.46
CA TRP A 71 18.37 -0.14 -6.62
C TRP A 71 18.93 0.70 -7.76
N ASP A 72 19.36 0.05 -8.83
CA ASP A 72 19.96 0.70 -10.01
C ASP A 72 18.92 1.43 -10.90
N GLY A 73 17.71 1.65 -10.38
CA GLY A 73 16.60 2.30 -11.08
C GLY A 73 15.86 1.41 -12.08
N LYS A 74 16.21 0.12 -12.20
CA LYS A 74 15.52 -0.82 -13.12
C LYS A 74 14.31 -1.47 -12.45
N LEU A 75 13.11 -1.19 -12.93
CA LEU A 75 11.88 -1.86 -12.50
C LEU A 75 11.86 -3.36 -12.83
N VAL A 76 12.61 -3.78 -13.86
CA VAL A 76 12.78 -5.19 -14.25
C VAL A 76 14.29 -5.49 -14.34
N PRO A 77 14.84 -6.31 -13.42
CA PRO A 77 16.24 -6.72 -13.48
C PRO A 77 16.56 -7.44 -14.79
N GLY A 78 17.60 -7.01 -15.51
CA GLY A 78 18.04 -7.64 -16.77
C GLY A 78 17.31 -7.19 -18.04
N ALA A 79 16.30 -6.31 -17.95
CA ALA A 79 15.68 -5.75 -19.14
C ALA A 79 16.64 -4.77 -19.85
N PRO A 80 16.82 -4.88 -21.19
CA PRO A 80 17.74 -4.03 -21.94
C PRO A 80 17.28 -2.56 -22.02
N MET A 81 15.98 -2.28 -21.87
CA MET A 81 15.39 -0.94 -21.83
C MET A 81 14.14 -0.91 -20.95
N PHE A 82 13.99 0.12 -20.12
CA PHE A 82 12.74 0.45 -19.44
C PHE A 82 12.20 1.81 -19.91
N VAL A 83 10.94 1.83 -20.34
CA VAL A 83 10.24 3.03 -20.81
C VAL A 83 9.12 3.35 -19.82
N THR A 84 9.10 4.56 -19.27
CA THR A 84 8.00 4.99 -18.38
C THR A 84 6.90 5.70 -19.17
N GLY A 85 5.65 5.52 -18.72
CA GLY A 85 4.49 6.27 -19.23
C GLY A 85 4.40 7.71 -18.75
N VAL A 86 5.23 8.10 -17.76
CA VAL A 86 5.24 9.45 -17.21
C VAL A 86 5.68 10.44 -18.30
N GLY A 87 4.76 11.31 -18.67
CA GLY A 87 4.99 12.24 -19.77
C GLY A 87 5.02 11.57 -21.15
N ALA A 88 4.47 10.38 -21.34
CA ALA A 88 4.31 9.82 -22.68
C ALA A 88 3.30 10.63 -23.52
N GLY A 89 2.37 11.34 -22.88
CA GLY A 89 1.18 11.86 -23.54
C GLY A 89 0.09 10.78 -23.64
N THR A 90 -1.17 11.21 -23.76
CA THR A 90 -2.31 10.30 -23.71
C THR A 90 -2.81 9.95 -25.10
N THR A 91 -3.40 8.76 -25.23
CA THR A 91 -4.19 8.38 -26.41
C THR A 91 -5.62 8.85 -26.34
N TYR A 92 -6.07 9.36 -25.18
CA TYR A 92 -7.47 9.68 -24.95
C TYR A 92 -7.89 11.05 -25.55
N PRO A 93 -9.05 11.14 -26.25
CA PRO A 93 -9.96 10.04 -26.58
C PRO A 93 -9.30 9.09 -27.59
N ASP A 94 -9.51 7.76 -27.41
CA ASP A 94 -8.68 6.64 -27.92
C ASP A 94 -8.52 6.46 -29.44
N TYR A 95 -8.71 7.51 -30.25
CA TYR A 95 -8.57 7.50 -31.71
C TYR A 95 -7.13 7.77 -32.18
N LYS A 96 -6.19 8.06 -31.28
CA LYS A 96 -4.78 8.33 -31.62
C LYS A 96 -3.89 7.14 -31.23
N PRO A 97 -2.91 6.75 -32.08
CA PRO A 97 -1.89 5.78 -31.69
C PRO A 97 -1.12 6.23 -30.44
N ALA A 98 -0.60 5.26 -29.69
CA ALA A 98 0.28 5.54 -28.57
C ALA A 98 1.47 6.43 -29.01
N PRO A 99 1.80 7.50 -28.28
CA PRO A 99 2.88 8.40 -28.67
C PRO A 99 4.24 7.70 -28.81
N PHE A 100 4.46 6.62 -28.06
CA PHE A 100 5.67 5.82 -28.12
C PHE A 100 5.34 4.34 -28.26
N ILE A 101 5.90 3.73 -29.30
CA ILE A 101 5.86 2.29 -29.54
C ILE A 101 7.31 1.86 -29.74
N VAL A 102 7.82 1.06 -28.81
CA VAL A 102 9.22 0.63 -28.77
C VAL A 102 9.28 -0.86 -29.04
N ALA A 103 10.02 -1.24 -30.07
CA ALA A 103 10.32 -2.63 -30.37
C ALA A 103 11.69 -3.01 -29.78
N SER A 104 11.77 -4.21 -29.22
CA SER A 104 13.00 -4.79 -28.67
C SER A 104 12.93 -6.32 -28.77
N GLN A 105 14.04 -7.01 -28.54
CA GLN A 105 14.08 -8.46 -28.43
C GLN A 105 14.64 -8.84 -27.05
N HIS A 106 14.01 -9.79 -26.38
CA HIS A 106 14.44 -10.33 -25.09
C HIS A 106 14.45 -11.85 -25.16
N ASP A 107 15.62 -12.48 -24.97
CA ASP A 107 15.84 -13.93 -25.07
C ASP A 107 15.26 -14.57 -26.34
N GLY A 108 15.41 -13.88 -27.48
CA GLY A 108 14.89 -14.33 -28.78
C GLY A 108 13.40 -14.08 -29.00
N VAL A 109 12.69 -13.51 -28.02
CA VAL A 109 11.27 -13.13 -28.12
C VAL A 109 11.14 -11.65 -28.51
N ASP A 110 10.38 -11.38 -29.57
CA ASP A 110 10.03 -10.01 -29.96
C ASP A 110 9.11 -9.38 -28.91
N MET A 111 9.51 -8.23 -28.37
CA MET A 111 8.78 -7.47 -27.37
C MET A 111 8.43 -6.09 -27.92
N VAL A 112 7.13 -5.79 -27.95
CA VAL A 112 6.59 -4.47 -28.34
C VAL A 112 6.01 -3.79 -27.10
N THR A 113 6.62 -2.67 -26.70
CA THR A 113 6.15 -1.85 -25.58
C THR A 113 5.37 -0.66 -26.12
N VAL A 114 4.08 -0.60 -25.78
CA VAL A 114 3.17 0.48 -26.16
C VAL A 114 2.97 1.37 -24.93
N VAL A 115 3.33 2.65 -25.04
CA VAL A 115 3.39 3.56 -23.89
C VAL A 115 2.42 4.71 -24.07
N THR A 116 1.51 4.83 -23.12
CA THR A 116 0.51 5.89 -23.03
C THR A 116 0.46 6.41 -21.61
N GLU A 117 0.13 7.68 -21.47
CA GLU A 117 -0.11 8.30 -20.18
C GLU A 117 -1.59 8.21 -19.80
N GLY A 118 -1.87 7.66 -18.62
CA GLY A 118 -3.19 7.62 -18.03
C GLY A 118 -3.61 8.98 -17.46
N ILE A 119 -4.91 9.24 -17.43
CA ILE A 119 -5.45 10.44 -16.82
C ILE A 119 -5.38 10.30 -15.30
N PHE A 120 -4.89 11.34 -14.62
CA PHE A 120 -4.69 11.35 -13.17
C PHE A 120 -5.97 11.03 -12.37
N SER A 121 -7.16 11.30 -12.92
CA SER A 121 -8.45 10.99 -12.28
C SER A 121 -8.64 9.50 -11.97
N TYR A 122 -7.91 8.59 -12.62
CA TYR A 122 -7.96 7.16 -12.32
C TYR A 122 -6.91 6.72 -11.29
N CYS A 123 -6.03 7.62 -10.87
CA CYS A 123 -4.96 7.31 -9.92
C CYS A 123 -5.50 7.24 -8.49
N GLY A 124 -4.88 6.38 -7.68
CA GLY A 124 -5.10 6.26 -6.25
C GLY A 124 -3.90 5.62 -5.58
N VAL A 125 -3.87 5.71 -4.26
CA VAL A 125 -2.84 5.07 -3.42
C VAL A 125 -3.52 4.13 -2.45
N LYS A 126 -2.85 3.01 -2.18
CA LYS A 126 -3.22 2.08 -1.12
C LYS A 126 -2.25 2.28 0.05
N VAL A 127 -2.78 2.63 1.22
CA VAL A 127 -1.99 2.82 2.44
C VAL A 127 -2.14 1.57 3.30
N LYS A 128 -1.03 0.87 3.54
CA LYS A 128 -0.95 -0.30 4.42
C LYS A 128 -0.54 0.15 5.81
N ILE A 129 -1.34 -0.17 6.83
CA ILE A 129 -1.10 0.22 8.23
C ILE A 129 -0.87 -1.05 9.04
N ASP A 130 0.40 -1.33 9.31
CA ASP A 130 0.87 -2.52 10.03
C ASP A 130 0.91 -2.27 11.55
N THR A 131 -0.25 -2.26 12.18
CA THR A 131 -0.45 -1.99 13.61
C THR A 131 -1.41 -3.03 14.23
N ASP A 132 -1.35 -3.20 15.56
CA ASP A 132 -2.40 -3.88 16.33
C ASP A 132 -3.57 -2.92 16.68
N ARG A 133 -3.40 -1.60 16.60
CA ARG A 133 -4.47 -0.64 16.93
C ARG A 133 -5.56 -0.63 15.88
N TYR A 134 -6.81 -0.58 16.32
CA TYR A 134 -7.95 -0.40 15.43
C TYR A 134 -7.88 0.94 14.69
N VAL A 135 -8.22 0.95 13.40
CA VAL A 135 -8.26 2.15 12.55
C VAL A 135 -9.69 2.54 12.22
N GLY A 136 -10.56 1.57 11.92
CA GLY A 136 -11.96 1.80 11.61
C GLY A 136 -12.57 0.64 10.81
N PRO A 137 -13.90 0.62 10.65
CA PRO A 137 -14.57 -0.50 10.00
C PRO A 137 -14.33 -0.49 8.49
N GLU A 138 -14.31 -1.67 7.86
CA GLU A 138 -14.23 -1.76 6.40
C GLU A 138 -15.37 -0.96 5.75
N THR A 139 -15.06 -0.29 4.64
CA THR A 139 -15.91 0.68 3.91
C THR A 139 -16.10 2.05 4.56
N ALA A 140 -15.63 2.26 5.80
CA ALA A 140 -15.69 3.57 6.44
C ALA A 140 -15.00 4.65 5.60
N ALA A 141 -15.59 5.84 5.55
CA ALA A 141 -15.03 6.96 4.81
C ALA A 141 -13.73 7.45 5.46
N VAL A 142 -12.71 7.69 4.64
CA VAL A 142 -11.46 8.34 5.07
C VAL A 142 -11.51 9.79 4.63
N ARG A 143 -11.23 10.71 5.56
CA ARG A 143 -11.36 12.15 5.33
C ARG A 143 -10.07 12.92 5.57
N VAL A 144 -9.92 14.01 4.82
CA VAL A 144 -8.93 15.08 4.98
C VAL A 144 -9.66 16.41 4.84
N ASP A 145 -9.43 17.36 5.75
CA ASP A 145 -10.07 18.69 5.73
C ASP A 145 -11.61 18.65 5.56
N GLY A 146 -12.24 17.61 6.13
CA GLY A 146 -13.67 17.30 6.08
C GLY A 146 -14.15 16.59 4.81
N GLU A 147 -13.35 16.55 3.74
CA GLU A 147 -13.70 15.90 2.48
C GLU A 147 -13.41 14.40 2.53
N GLN A 148 -14.29 13.58 1.96
CA GLN A 148 -14.02 12.16 1.79
C GLN A 148 -13.04 11.96 0.64
N VAL A 149 -11.85 11.47 0.95
CA VAL A 149 -10.78 11.22 -0.05
C VAL A 149 -10.61 9.74 -0.39
N GLY A 150 -11.31 8.86 0.33
CA GLY A 150 -11.18 7.42 0.20
C GLY A 150 -12.04 6.65 1.19
N HIS A 151 -11.65 5.40 1.45
CA HIS A 151 -12.28 4.54 2.45
C HIS A 151 -11.29 3.51 3.02
N VAL A 152 -11.62 2.97 4.20
CA VAL A 152 -11.00 1.76 4.72
C VAL A 152 -11.40 0.61 3.79
N THR A 153 -10.41 -0.07 3.22
CA THR A 153 -10.63 -1.17 2.29
C THR A 153 -10.27 -2.51 2.94
N THR A 154 -10.50 -3.59 2.22
CA THR A 154 -10.29 -4.96 2.72
C THR A 154 -8.90 -5.12 3.33
N ALA A 155 -8.87 -5.66 4.55
CA ALA A 155 -7.63 -5.95 5.26
C ALA A 155 -6.79 -7.00 4.52
N GLU A 156 -5.48 -6.83 4.53
CA GLU A 156 -4.55 -7.72 3.81
C GLU A 156 -3.47 -8.22 4.77
N TYR A 157 -3.33 -9.54 4.90
CA TYR A 157 -2.31 -10.18 5.74
C TYR A 157 -2.32 -9.75 7.23
N GLY A 158 -3.49 -9.35 7.75
CA GLY A 158 -3.64 -8.85 9.12
C GLY A 158 -3.43 -7.34 9.26
N SER A 159 -3.11 -6.64 8.18
CA SER A 159 -2.93 -5.19 8.17
C SER A 159 -4.24 -4.50 7.78
N GLN A 160 -4.51 -3.36 8.41
CA GLN A 160 -5.60 -2.48 8.00
C GLN A 160 -5.17 -1.64 6.80
N MET A 161 -6.07 -1.45 5.85
CA MET A 161 -5.75 -0.87 4.54
C MET A 161 -6.66 0.32 4.24
N LEU A 162 -6.11 1.39 3.68
CA LEU A 162 -6.88 2.51 3.12
C LEU A 162 -6.74 2.54 1.60
N SER A 163 -7.83 2.80 0.91
CA SER A 163 -7.85 3.13 -0.51
C SER A 163 -8.19 4.61 -0.67
N ILE A 164 -7.23 5.41 -1.14
CA ILE A 164 -7.33 6.87 -1.26
C ILE A 164 -7.24 7.26 -2.74
N GLY A 165 -8.10 8.16 -3.18
CA GLY A 165 -8.15 8.64 -4.56
C GLY A 165 -9.15 7.91 -5.45
N GLY A 166 -8.89 7.91 -6.75
CA GLY A 166 -9.79 7.37 -7.77
C GLY A 166 -10.83 8.36 -8.29
N VAL A 167 -11.47 7.97 -9.39
CA VAL A 167 -12.31 8.86 -10.23
C VAL A 167 -13.45 9.51 -9.46
N ARG A 168 -14.03 8.78 -8.50
CA ARG A 168 -15.10 9.28 -7.65
C ARG A 168 -14.66 10.51 -6.85
N HIS A 169 -13.52 10.42 -6.18
CA HIS A 169 -13.04 11.49 -5.29
C HIS A 169 -12.33 12.61 -6.05
N LEU A 170 -11.63 12.28 -7.14
CA LEU A 170 -10.93 13.28 -7.96
C LEU A 170 -11.87 14.09 -8.88
N THR A 171 -12.96 13.49 -9.36
CA THR A 171 -13.81 14.13 -10.38
C THR A 171 -15.32 13.94 -10.18
N GLY A 172 -15.76 12.89 -9.48
CA GLY A 172 -17.18 12.58 -9.30
C GLY A 172 -17.86 13.39 -8.19
N GLY A 173 -17.07 13.95 -7.27
CA GLY A 173 -17.54 14.74 -6.13
C GLY A 173 -17.57 16.24 -6.37
N SER A 174 -17.39 17.00 -5.28
CA SER A 174 -17.29 18.46 -5.35
C SER A 174 -15.91 18.91 -5.88
N LYS A 175 -15.80 20.15 -6.38
CA LYS A 175 -14.48 20.72 -6.72
C LYS A 175 -13.52 20.73 -5.53
N LYS A 176 -14.04 20.98 -4.32
CA LYS A 176 -13.25 20.99 -3.08
C LYS A 176 -12.72 19.58 -2.77
N GLU A 177 -13.58 18.57 -2.85
CA GLU A 177 -13.22 17.15 -2.67
C GLU A 177 -12.10 16.74 -3.64
N GLY A 178 -12.23 17.09 -4.93
CA GLY A 178 -11.21 16.78 -5.94
C GLY A 178 -9.85 17.44 -5.66
N VAL A 179 -9.85 18.70 -5.22
CA VAL A 179 -8.61 19.41 -4.84
C VAL A 179 -7.96 18.75 -3.62
N VAL A 180 -8.71 18.54 -2.55
CA VAL A 180 -8.19 17.93 -1.30
C VAL A 180 -7.68 16.52 -1.55
N THR A 181 -8.40 15.73 -2.37
CA THR A 181 -7.97 14.38 -2.77
C THR A 181 -6.66 14.44 -3.54
N CYS A 182 -6.54 15.33 -4.53
CA CYS A 182 -5.32 15.49 -5.32
C CYS A 182 -4.12 15.88 -4.45
N GLU A 183 -4.28 16.87 -3.58
CA GLU A 183 -3.25 17.31 -2.64
C GLU A 183 -2.83 16.19 -1.68
N THR A 184 -3.80 15.40 -1.20
CA THR A 184 -3.56 14.24 -0.35
C THR A 184 -2.70 13.18 -1.06
N LEU A 185 -3.04 12.84 -2.31
CA LEU A 185 -2.25 11.90 -3.11
C LEU A 185 -0.82 12.40 -3.33
N LEU A 186 -0.66 13.69 -3.68
CA LEU A 186 0.65 14.29 -3.92
C LEU A 186 1.52 14.25 -2.66
N LYS A 187 0.98 14.62 -1.49
CA LYS A 187 1.69 14.56 -0.20
C LYS A 187 2.11 13.14 0.18
N LEU A 188 1.20 12.17 0.07
CA LEU A 188 1.53 10.78 0.40
C LEU A 188 2.62 10.24 -0.53
N CYS A 189 2.53 10.51 -1.83
CA CYS A 189 3.52 10.09 -2.82
C CYS A 189 4.86 10.83 -2.70
N SER A 190 4.90 12.06 -2.14
CA SER A 190 6.14 12.78 -1.83
C SER A 190 6.76 12.35 -0.48
N GLY A 191 6.12 11.44 0.25
CA GLY A 191 6.56 11.00 1.58
C GLY A 191 6.26 12.00 2.70
N GLU A 192 5.42 12.99 2.43
CA GLU A 192 4.91 13.93 3.44
C GLU A 192 3.85 13.27 4.32
N ALA A 193 3.72 13.80 5.54
CA ALA A 193 2.71 13.32 6.48
C ALA A 193 1.34 13.90 6.15
N VAL A 194 0.32 13.06 6.20
CA VAL A 194 -1.08 13.47 6.05
C VAL A 194 -1.87 13.07 7.28
N ALA A 195 -2.59 14.04 7.84
CA ALA A 195 -3.57 13.80 8.89
C ALA A 195 -4.90 13.37 8.25
N LEU A 196 -5.42 12.23 8.70
CA LEU A 196 -6.62 11.57 8.21
C LEU A 196 -7.58 11.34 9.38
N THR A 197 -8.87 11.29 9.11
CA THR A 197 -9.87 10.77 10.06
C THR A 197 -10.71 9.71 9.38
N VAL A 198 -11.03 8.64 10.11
CA VAL A 198 -11.93 7.59 9.64
C VAL A 198 -13.30 7.76 10.30
N ASP A 199 -14.37 7.79 9.51
CA ASP A 199 -15.74 7.83 10.04
C ASP A 199 -15.99 6.56 10.89
N ASP A 200 -16.52 6.73 12.10
CA ASP A 200 -16.69 5.65 13.09
C ASP A 200 -15.38 4.88 13.44
N GLY A 201 -14.23 5.52 13.21
CA GLY A 201 -12.90 4.99 13.49
C GLY A 201 -12.01 6.02 14.18
N GLU A 202 -10.72 5.95 13.89
CA GLU A 202 -9.68 6.72 14.57
C GLU A 202 -9.10 7.86 13.71
N ALA A 203 -8.48 8.83 14.39
CA ALA A 203 -7.63 9.83 13.74
C ALA A 203 -6.24 9.25 13.48
N LEU A 204 -5.67 9.52 12.30
CA LEU A 204 -4.39 8.98 11.86
C LEU A 204 -3.47 10.09 11.36
N VAL A 205 -2.16 9.93 11.54
CA VAL A 205 -1.14 10.64 10.77
C VAL A 205 -0.25 9.59 10.11
N VAL A 206 -0.23 9.57 8.78
CA VAL A 206 0.52 8.57 8.01
C VAL A 206 1.49 9.23 7.04
N ALA A 207 2.65 8.60 6.85
CA ALA A 207 3.65 8.99 5.85
C ALA A 207 4.40 7.74 5.40
N ALA A 208 4.79 7.69 4.13
CA ALA A 208 5.56 6.56 3.61
C ALA A 208 6.89 6.39 4.38
N GLY A 209 7.15 5.17 4.86
CA GLY A 209 8.38 4.82 5.57
C GLY A 209 8.52 5.37 6.98
N LYS A 210 7.48 5.99 7.56
CA LYS A 210 7.47 6.47 8.96
C LYS A 210 6.43 5.71 9.78
N PRO A 211 6.65 5.52 11.09
CA PRO A 211 5.64 4.93 11.95
C PRO A 211 4.37 5.81 11.96
N PRO A 212 3.17 5.22 11.81
CA PRO A 212 1.92 5.97 11.87
C PRO A 212 1.66 6.47 13.29
N VAL A 213 0.90 7.56 13.40
CA VAL A 213 0.30 8.02 14.66
C VAL A 213 -1.19 7.70 14.60
N ILE A 214 -1.71 6.96 15.57
CA ILE A 214 -3.11 6.53 15.62
C ILE A 214 -3.69 7.00 16.95
N ASN A 215 -4.77 7.78 16.88
CA ASN A 215 -5.41 8.42 18.03
C ASN A 215 -4.41 9.15 18.95
N GLY A 216 -3.48 9.88 18.34
CA GLY A 216 -2.42 10.62 19.05
C GLY A 216 -1.26 9.78 19.58
N VAL A 217 -1.29 8.46 19.42
CA VAL A 217 -0.22 7.55 19.86
C VAL A 217 0.62 7.14 18.66
N GLN A 218 1.93 7.37 18.74
CA GLN A 218 2.86 6.90 17.72
C GLN A 218 3.11 5.41 17.88
N GLU A 219 2.97 4.64 16.80
CA GLU A 219 3.32 3.23 16.80
C GLU A 219 4.84 3.04 16.91
N GLU A 220 5.28 2.15 17.78
CA GLU A 220 6.70 1.83 17.97
C GLU A 220 7.10 0.51 17.28
N ARG A 221 6.13 -0.40 17.10
CA ARG A 221 6.38 -1.72 16.54
C ARG A 221 5.44 -2.02 15.38
N MET A 222 6.01 -2.66 14.37
CA MET A 222 5.29 -3.02 13.15
C MET A 222 4.67 -4.41 13.31
N ARG A 223 3.41 -4.55 12.95
CA ARG A 223 2.76 -5.86 12.78
C ARG A 223 3.42 -6.63 11.64
N VAL A 224 3.87 -7.85 11.90
CA VAL A 224 4.57 -8.69 10.90
C VAL A 224 3.66 -9.70 10.17
N GLY A 225 2.37 -9.68 10.50
CA GLY A 225 1.34 -10.52 9.91
C GLY A 225 0.23 -10.86 10.91
N CYS A 226 -0.61 -11.84 10.60
CA CYS A 226 -1.51 -12.41 11.59
C CYS A 226 -0.77 -13.30 12.60
N GLY A 227 -1.43 -13.72 13.68
CA GLY A 227 -0.82 -14.55 14.73
C GLY A 227 -0.27 -15.87 14.18
N SER A 228 -0.95 -16.46 13.20
CA SER A 228 -0.43 -17.64 12.48
C SER A 228 0.85 -17.36 11.68
N ALA A 229 0.93 -16.22 10.99
CA ALA A 229 2.13 -15.84 10.26
C ALA A 229 3.30 -15.56 11.23
N THR A 230 3.00 -14.88 12.33
CA THR A 230 3.95 -14.61 13.42
C THR A 230 4.54 -15.91 13.97
N ILE A 231 3.72 -16.95 14.18
CA ILE A 231 4.22 -18.28 14.53
C ILE A 231 5.17 -18.83 13.48
N GLY A 232 4.77 -18.79 12.20
CA GLY A 232 5.62 -19.29 11.11
C GLY A 232 6.99 -18.60 11.05
N ILE A 233 7.05 -17.30 11.35
CA ILE A 233 8.26 -16.49 11.33
C ILE A 233 9.18 -16.80 12.54
N PHE A 234 8.61 -16.94 13.75
CA PHE A 234 9.38 -16.97 15.00
C PHE A 234 9.46 -18.33 15.71
N ALA A 235 8.80 -19.38 15.21
CA ALA A 235 8.78 -20.69 15.86
C ALA A 235 10.17 -21.21 16.25
N LYS A 236 11.17 -21.04 15.37
CA LYS A 236 12.54 -21.52 15.62
C LYS A 236 13.22 -20.77 16.78
N GLN A 237 12.89 -19.49 16.96
CA GLN A 237 13.45 -18.63 18.01
C GLN A 237 12.83 -18.95 19.38
N TRP A 238 11.60 -19.45 19.42
CA TRP A 238 10.95 -19.88 20.67
C TRP A 238 11.27 -21.33 21.05
N PHE A 239 11.64 -22.16 20.06
CA PHE A 239 11.92 -23.57 20.27
C PHE A 239 12.98 -23.81 21.36
N GLY A 240 12.67 -24.69 22.31
CA GLY A 240 13.52 -25.02 23.45
C GLY A 240 13.40 -24.07 24.65
N HIS A 241 12.92 -22.84 24.45
CA HIS A 241 12.75 -21.86 25.52
C HIS A 241 11.40 -21.96 26.23
N VAL A 242 10.36 -22.38 25.52
CA VAL A 242 8.99 -22.52 26.04
C VAL A 242 8.34 -23.81 25.54
N ASP A 243 7.29 -24.25 26.22
CA ASP A 243 6.54 -25.45 25.84
C ASP A 243 5.36 -25.12 24.92
N GLU A 244 4.82 -23.91 24.98
CA GLU A 244 3.80 -23.39 24.06
C GLU A 244 3.96 -21.89 23.82
N VAL A 245 3.56 -21.45 22.62
CA VAL A 245 3.36 -20.03 22.31
C VAL A 245 1.96 -19.82 21.77
N ILE A 246 1.25 -18.86 22.36
CA ILE A 246 -0.03 -18.39 21.84
C ILE A 246 0.15 -16.95 21.36
N VAL A 247 -0.01 -16.75 20.05
CA VAL A 247 0.03 -15.40 19.48
C VAL A 247 -1.40 -14.87 19.44
N VAL A 248 -1.71 -13.92 20.33
CA VAL A 248 -3.03 -13.30 20.45
C VAL A 248 -3.21 -12.26 19.35
N ASP A 249 -4.30 -12.36 18.61
CA ASP A 249 -4.57 -11.57 17.43
C ASP A 249 -6.07 -11.52 17.13
N ASP A 250 -6.57 -10.33 16.80
CA ASP A 250 -7.94 -10.06 16.36
C ASP A 250 -8.31 -10.79 15.06
N HIS A 251 -7.34 -10.92 14.16
CA HIS A 251 -7.56 -11.58 12.88
C HIS A 251 -7.44 -13.10 13.00
N ILE A 252 -6.26 -13.62 13.35
CA ILE A 252 -6.02 -15.07 13.54
C ILE A 252 -5.11 -15.30 14.73
N THR A 253 -5.67 -15.75 15.84
CA THR A 253 -4.88 -16.23 16.98
C THR A 253 -4.17 -17.53 16.61
N GLY A 254 -2.87 -17.58 16.91
CA GLY A 254 -2.00 -18.71 16.62
C GLY A 254 -1.70 -19.55 17.86
N VAL A 255 -1.63 -20.87 17.71
CA VAL A 255 -1.16 -21.80 18.77
C VAL A 255 -0.02 -22.67 18.23
N LEU A 256 1.19 -22.51 18.75
CA LEU A 256 2.43 -22.99 18.15
C LEU A 256 2.52 -24.51 18.04
N THR A 257 2.29 -25.27 19.12
CA THR A 257 2.50 -26.74 19.07
C THR A 257 1.51 -27.45 18.15
N GLU A 258 0.32 -26.86 17.96
CA GLU A 258 -0.64 -27.37 16.98
C GLU A 258 -0.29 -26.96 15.54
N HIS A 259 0.27 -25.77 15.36
CA HIS A 259 0.61 -25.19 14.07
C HIS A 259 1.65 -26.04 13.33
N GLN A 260 1.65 -25.99 11.99
CA GLN A 260 2.62 -26.74 11.17
C GLN A 260 4.07 -26.42 11.53
N ALA A 261 4.36 -25.18 11.92
CA ALA A 261 5.69 -24.78 12.37
C ALA A 261 6.14 -25.55 13.64
N GLY A 262 5.27 -25.70 14.65
CA GLY A 262 5.60 -26.51 15.82
C GLY A 262 5.75 -27.99 15.48
N ARG A 263 4.92 -28.50 14.55
CA ARG A 263 5.04 -29.88 14.05
C ARG A 263 6.34 -30.15 13.31
N PHE A 264 6.82 -29.23 12.47
CA PHE A 264 8.11 -29.37 11.79
C PHE A 264 9.32 -29.24 12.73
N LEU A 265 9.11 -28.72 13.93
CA LEU A 265 10.11 -28.69 14.99
C LEU A 265 9.98 -29.88 15.96
N ASP A 266 9.13 -30.86 15.65
CA ASP A 266 8.82 -32.00 16.50
C ASP A 266 8.41 -31.60 17.94
N MET A 267 7.76 -30.43 18.09
CA MET A 267 7.28 -29.99 19.40
C MET A 267 6.13 -30.89 19.88
N PRO A 268 6.17 -31.36 21.13
CA PRO A 268 5.04 -32.07 21.71
C PRO A 268 3.85 -31.11 21.87
N LEU A 269 2.63 -31.63 21.74
CA LEU A 269 1.43 -30.85 22.00
C LEU A 269 1.38 -30.41 23.47
N ALA A 270 1.14 -29.13 23.71
CA ALA A 270 1.05 -28.56 25.05
C ALA A 270 -0.29 -28.84 25.75
N GLY A 271 -1.31 -29.21 24.97
CA GLY A 271 -2.66 -29.48 25.50
C GLY A 271 -3.49 -28.23 25.78
N ILE A 272 -3.00 -27.03 25.45
CA ILE A 272 -3.78 -25.80 25.60
C ILE A 272 -4.72 -25.63 24.41
N ARG A 273 -6.01 -25.43 24.70
CA ARG A 273 -7.04 -25.13 23.72
C ARG A 273 -7.57 -23.72 23.95
N VAL A 274 -7.49 -22.89 22.93
CA VAL A 274 -8.05 -21.54 22.94
C VAL A 274 -9.50 -21.53 22.43
N ARG A 275 -10.25 -20.49 22.80
CA ARG A 275 -11.60 -20.20 22.30
C ARG A 275 -11.60 -19.96 20.78
N GLY A 276 -12.79 -19.84 20.20
CA GLY A 276 -12.99 -19.43 18.81
C GLY A 276 -13.08 -20.59 17.82
N ARG A 277 -13.16 -20.24 16.54
CA ARG A 277 -13.34 -21.18 15.43
C ARG A 277 -12.00 -21.64 14.87
N LYS A 278 -11.66 -22.89 15.12
CA LYS A 278 -10.51 -23.55 14.51
C LYS A 278 -10.70 -23.71 12.99
N SER A 279 -9.77 -23.18 12.21
CA SER A 279 -9.77 -23.34 10.74
C SER A 279 -8.87 -24.49 10.30
N THR A 280 -7.61 -24.44 10.72
CA THR A 280 -6.62 -25.52 10.55
C THR A 280 -5.85 -25.67 11.88
N PRO A 281 -5.05 -26.73 12.08
CA PRO A 281 -4.26 -26.88 13.31
C PRO A 281 -3.45 -25.62 13.66
N GLY A 282 -3.61 -25.12 14.90
CA GLY A 282 -2.94 -23.91 15.38
C GLY A 282 -3.44 -22.58 14.83
N ARG A 283 -4.56 -22.55 14.09
CA ARG A 283 -5.15 -21.32 13.52
C ARG A 283 -6.60 -21.14 13.95
N TYR A 284 -6.85 -20.09 14.74
CA TYR A 284 -8.14 -19.83 15.36
C TYR A 284 -8.65 -18.43 14.97
N PHE A 285 -9.86 -18.40 14.41
CA PHE A 285 -10.59 -17.17 14.11
C PHE A 285 -11.56 -16.84 15.24
N GLN A 286 -11.93 -15.57 15.38
CA GLN A 286 -12.98 -15.13 16.30
C GLN A 286 -12.74 -15.63 17.74
N VAL A 287 -11.50 -15.52 18.21
CA VAL A 287 -11.13 -15.85 19.60
C VAL A 287 -11.65 -14.76 20.53
N ALA A 288 -11.60 -13.52 20.07
CA ALA A 288 -12.10 -12.33 20.74
C ALA A 288 -12.56 -11.31 19.67
N GLU A 289 -13.32 -10.30 20.10
CA GLU A 289 -13.73 -9.19 19.23
C GLU A 289 -12.59 -8.16 19.08
N PRO A 290 -12.55 -7.37 17.99
CA PRO A 290 -11.60 -6.27 17.85
C PRO A 290 -11.72 -5.25 19.00
N GLY A 291 -10.61 -4.63 19.40
CA GLY A 291 -10.53 -3.69 20.50
C GLY A 291 -9.14 -3.10 20.74
N THR A 292 -8.94 -2.50 21.91
CA THR A 292 -7.71 -1.78 22.27
C THR A 292 -6.76 -2.56 23.19
N GLY A 293 -7.05 -3.84 23.43
CA GLY A 293 -6.28 -4.76 24.24
C GLY A 293 -5.27 -5.59 23.45
N TRP A 294 -5.05 -6.82 23.89
CA TRP A 294 -4.02 -7.71 23.35
C TRP A 294 -4.20 -7.98 21.85
N GLY A 295 -3.17 -7.68 21.04
CA GLY A 295 -3.16 -8.01 19.61
C GLY A 295 -4.33 -7.43 18.82
N GLY A 296 -4.82 -6.25 19.22
CA GLY A 296 -5.95 -5.59 18.58
C GLY A 296 -7.31 -6.15 18.97
N THR A 297 -7.38 -6.99 20.00
CA THR A 297 -8.63 -7.54 20.54
C THR A 297 -9.18 -6.72 21.70
N ASN A 298 -10.37 -7.03 22.19
CA ASN A 298 -10.90 -6.51 23.45
C ASN A 298 -10.38 -7.25 24.71
N VAL A 299 -9.38 -8.13 24.59
CA VAL A 299 -8.84 -8.93 25.69
C VAL A 299 -7.86 -8.12 26.53
N THR A 300 -8.01 -8.17 27.84
CA THR A 300 -7.10 -7.50 28.80
C THR A 300 -6.19 -8.48 29.51
N ASP A 301 -6.74 -9.59 30.03
CA ASP A 301 -5.99 -10.75 30.52
C ASP A 301 -5.91 -11.81 29.41
N PRO A 302 -4.71 -12.10 28.87
CA PRO A 302 -4.57 -13.03 27.76
C PRO A 302 -4.99 -14.46 28.16
N LEU A 303 -4.94 -14.85 29.43
CA LEU A 303 -5.37 -16.20 29.87
C LEU A 303 -6.86 -16.44 29.70
N GLU A 304 -7.69 -15.39 29.59
CA GLU A 304 -9.12 -15.52 29.37
C GLU A 304 -9.44 -16.24 28.06
N ILE A 305 -8.55 -16.21 27.06
CA ILE A 305 -8.78 -16.88 25.79
C ILE A 305 -8.58 -18.39 25.86
N VAL A 306 -8.03 -18.92 26.96
CA VAL A 306 -7.88 -20.35 27.17
C VAL A 306 -9.25 -20.96 27.48
N GLU A 307 -9.73 -21.81 26.58
CA GLU A 307 -10.99 -22.54 26.75
C GLU A 307 -10.82 -23.75 27.68
N LYS A 308 -9.73 -24.51 27.48
CA LYS A 308 -9.47 -25.74 28.22
C LYS A 308 -7.99 -26.12 28.17
N ILE A 309 -7.51 -26.77 29.23
CA ILE A 309 -6.23 -27.49 29.26
C ILE A 309 -6.53 -29.00 29.26
N ASP A 310 -6.04 -29.73 28.25
CA ASP A 310 -6.19 -31.18 28.13
C ASP A 310 -5.13 -31.91 28.97
N PRO A 311 -5.53 -32.58 30.07
CA PRO A 311 -4.59 -33.25 30.97
C PRO A 311 -3.87 -34.44 30.33
N LYS A 312 -4.28 -34.91 29.14
CA LYS A 312 -3.58 -35.98 28.42
C LYS A 312 -2.23 -35.52 27.87
N ASN A 313 -2.12 -34.24 27.52
CA ASN A 313 -0.94 -33.65 26.89
C ASN A 313 -0.24 -32.64 27.81
N ALA A 314 -1.02 -31.88 28.57
CA ALA A 314 -0.51 -30.89 29.50
C ALA A 314 0.23 -31.53 30.68
N LYS A 315 1.23 -30.82 31.21
CA LYS A 315 2.03 -31.24 32.37
C LYS A 315 2.10 -30.09 33.38
N PRO A 316 2.13 -30.36 34.69
CA PRO A 316 2.40 -29.33 35.69
C PRO A 316 3.75 -28.63 35.44
N GLY A 317 3.77 -27.31 35.57
CA GLY A 317 4.93 -26.48 35.30
C GLY A 317 5.10 -26.12 33.82
N LEU A 318 4.02 -26.17 33.02
CA LEU A 318 4.06 -25.87 31.59
C LEU A 318 4.45 -24.41 31.38
N ARG A 319 5.45 -24.17 30.53
CA ARG A 319 5.98 -22.84 30.21
C ARG A 319 5.26 -22.27 28.99
N LEU A 320 4.37 -21.30 29.22
CA LEU A 320 3.56 -20.66 28.17
C LEU A 320 4.05 -19.23 27.93
N LEU A 321 4.32 -18.89 26.68
CA LEU A 321 4.45 -17.50 26.24
C LEU A 321 3.18 -17.07 25.51
N MET A 322 2.54 -16.01 25.97
CA MET A 322 1.49 -15.32 25.23
C MET A 322 2.05 -14.00 24.70
N VAL A 323 1.81 -13.69 23.43
CA VAL A 323 2.42 -12.53 22.76
C VAL A 323 1.49 -11.96 21.69
N SER A 324 1.49 -10.65 21.46
CA SER A 324 0.78 -10.03 20.31
C SER A 324 1.60 -10.12 19.02
N THR A 325 1.01 -9.78 17.87
CA THR A 325 1.72 -9.84 16.58
C THR A 325 2.85 -8.81 16.46
N THR A 326 2.75 -7.70 17.20
CA THR A 326 3.79 -6.66 17.35
C THR A 326 4.79 -6.98 18.47
N GLY A 327 4.43 -7.89 19.37
CA GLY A 327 5.15 -8.16 20.62
C GLY A 327 5.09 -7.04 21.65
N GLU A 328 4.26 -6.01 21.45
CA GLU A 328 4.02 -4.95 22.45
C GLU A 328 3.40 -5.54 23.72
N HIS A 329 2.50 -6.51 23.55
CA HIS A 329 2.00 -7.33 24.63
C HIS A 329 2.75 -8.66 24.65
N ALA A 330 3.36 -8.99 25.77
CA ALA A 330 4.04 -10.27 25.97
C ALA A 330 4.04 -10.64 27.46
N GLU A 331 3.68 -11.88 27.76
CA GLU A 331 3.65 -12.38 29.14
C GLU A 331 4.01 -13.87 29.17
N TYR A 332 4.78 -14.24 30.18
CA TYR A 332 5.27 -15.59 30.38
C TYR A 332 4.64 -16.20 31.63
N PHE A 333 4.06 -17.39 31.47
CA PHE A 333 3.35 -18.11 32.51
C PHE A 333 3.98 -19.47 32.78
N VAL A 334 3.82 -19.92 34.02
CA VAL A 334 4.06 -21.31 34.43
C VAL A 334 2.75 -21.85 34.98
N LEU A 335 2.16 -22.82 34.29
CA LEU A 335 0.83 -23.39 34.58
C LEU A 335 0.90 -24.77 35.25
#